data_AF-A0A836TC30-F1
#
_entry.id   AF-A0A836TC30-F1
#
_cell.length_a   1.000
_cell.length_b   1.000
_cell.length_c   1.000
_cell.angle_alpha   90.00
_cell.angle_beta   90.00
_cell.angle_gamma   90.00
#
_symmetry.space_group_name_H-M   'P 1'
#
loop_
_entity.id
_entity.type
_entity.pdbx_description
1 polymer ?
#
loop_
_entity_poly.entity_id
_entity_poly.type
_entity_poly.pdbx_seq_one_letter_code
_entity_poly.pdbx_strand_id
1 'polypeptide(L)' 'MQTINLNELPEEAQRELLDFYEFLLQKYKKRKRKKRIEEIIPRKVKAFQPMKREEIYEG' A
#
# COMPACT_ATOMS: atom_id res chain seq x y z
N MET A 1 -1.23 26.23 -15.62
CA MET A 1 -0.10 25.43 -15.12
C MET A 1 1.17 26.04 -15.67
N GLN A 2 2.12 26.44 -14.82
CA GLN A 2 3.43 26.89 -15.29
C GLN A 2 4.24 25.66 -15.72
N THR A 3 4.74 25.67 -16.96
CA THR A 3 5.62 24.65 -17.51
C THR A 3 7.05 25.12 -17.38
N ILE A 4 7.92 24.29 -16.80
CA ILE A 4 9.35 24.59 -16.67
C ILE A 4 10.06 24.05 -17.92
N ASN A 5 10.79 24.92 -18.63
CA ASN A 5 11.62 24.53 -19.76
C ASN A 5 12.97 24.00 -19.23
N LEU A 6 13.18 22.69 -19.29
CA LEU A 6 14.40 22.06 -18.78
C LEU A 6 15.66 22.43 -19.58
N ASN A 7 15.49 22.80 -20.86
CA ASN A 7 16.61 23.16 -21.75
C ASN A 7 17.28 24.49 -21.38
N GLU A 8 16.61 25.32 -20.57
CA GLU A 8 17.14 26.62 -20.12
C GLU A 8 17.99 26.49 -18.84
N LEU A 9 17.99 25.30 -18.22
CA LEU A 9 18.71 25.04 -16.98
C LEU A 9 20.14 24.54 -17.25
N PRO A 10 21.11 24.86 -16.37
CA PRO A 10 22.41 24.21 -16.37
C PRO A 10 22.30 22.69 -16.26
N GLU A 11 23.22 21.94 -16.86
CA GLU A 11 23.19 20.47 -16.85
C GLU A 11 23.11 19.86 -15.44
N GLU A 12 23.79 20.47 -14.48
CA GLU A 12 23.77 20.03 -13.07
C GLU A 12 22.36 20.12 -12.49
N ALA A 13 21.67 21.23 -12.72
CA ALA A 13 20.30 21.44 -12.25
C ALA A 13 19.30 20.51 -12.95
N GLN A 14 19.52 20.20 -14.23
CA GLN A 14 18.71 19.22 -14.95
C GLN A 14 18.85 17.82 -14.32
N ARG A 15 20.08 17.39 -14.01
CA ARG A 15 20.34 16.10 -13.37
C ARG A 15 19.69 16.03 -11.99
N GLU A 16 19.87 17.05 -11.16
CA GLU A 16 19.28 17.10 -9.83
C GLU A 16 17.75 17.04 -9.86
N LEU A 17 17.10 17.74 -10.79
CA LEU A 17 15.65 17.68 -10.97
C LEU A 17 15.17 16.30 -11.41
N LEU A 18 15.89 15.63 -12.30
CA LEU A 18 15.57 14.27 -12.73
C LEU A 18 15.72 13.28 -11.58
N ASP A 19 16.82 13.35 -10.83
CA ASP A 19 17.06 12.51 -9.65
C ASP A 19 15.97 12.72 -8.60
N PHE A 20 15.59 13.97 -8.34
CA PHE A 20 14.51 14.29 -7.42
C PHE A 20 13.17 13.75 -7.91
N TYR A 21 12.87 13.86 -9.20
CA TYR A 21 11.66 13.31 -9.79
C TYR A 21 11.61 11.77 -9.67
N GLU A 22 12.72 11.08 -9.93
CA GLU A 22 12.83 9.64 -9.75
C GLU A 22 12.63 9.23 -8.30
N PHE A 23 13.20 9.99 -7.35
CA PHE A 23 12.98 9.78 -5.93
C PHE A 23 11.49 9.90 -5.56
N LEU A 24 10.81 10.93 -6.04
CA LEU A 24 9.37 11.12 -5.81
C LEU A 24 8.56 9.96 -6.39
N LEU A 25 8.89 9.52 -7.62
CA LEU A 25 8.26 8.34 -8.21
C LEU A 25 8.47 7.12 -7.31
N GLN A 26 9.67 6.84 -6.83
CA GLN A 26 9.90 5.67 -5.96
C GLN A 26 9.15 5.76 -4.63
N LYS A 27 9.11 6.96 -4.01
CA LYS A 27 8.48 7.19 -2.71
C LYS A 27 6.96 7.12 -2.77
N TYR A 28 6.36 7.71 -3.80
CA TYR A 28 4.91 7.90 -3.86
C TYR A 28 4.20 6.98 -4.85
N LYS A 29 4.92 6.27 -5.73
CA LYS A 29 4.33 5.23 -6.58
C LYS A 29 3.79 4.15 -5.66
N LYS A 30 2.46 4.14 -5.51
CA LYS A 30 1.72 3.09 -4.79
C LYS A 30 2.17 1.75 -5.38
N ARG A 31 3.03 1.04 -4.66
CA ARG A 31 3.35 -0.35 -4.97
C ARG A 31 2.02 -1.07 -4.88
N LYS A 32 1.48 -1.52 -6.02
CA LYS A 32 0.36 -2.46 -6.04
C LYS A 32 0.87 -3.70 -5.31
N ARG A 33 0.69 -3.75 -3.98
CA ARG A 33 0.85 -4.99 -3.22
C ARG A 33 -0.16 -5.93 -3.86
N LYS A 34 0.35 -6.93 -4.59
CA LYS A 34 -0.48 -8.05 -5.01
C LYS A 34 -0.95 -8.67 -3.70
N LYS A 35 -2.19 -8.38 -3.31
CA LYS A 35 -2.83 -9.06 -2.17
C LYS A 35 -2.73 -10.53 -2.47
N ARG A 36 -2.16 -11.31 -1.56
CA ARG A 36 -2.17 -12.77 -1.72
C ARG A 36 -3.63 -13.20 -1.70
N ILE A 37 -4.00 -14.15 -2.55
CA ILE A 37 -5.38 -14.64 -2.64
C ILE A 37 -5.90 -15.07 -1.25
N GLU A 38 -5.01 -15.60 -0.42
CA GLU A 38 -5.21 -15.96 0.99
C GLU A 38 -5.69 -14.80 1.90
N GLU A 39 -5.35 -13.54 1.57
CA GLU A 39 -5.78 -12.35 2.32
C GLU A 39 -7.17 -11.87 1.91
N ILE A 40 -7.68 -12.34 0.76
CA ILE A 40 -8.96 -11.92 0.18
C ILE A 40 -10.04 -12.96 0.48
N ILE A 41 -9.69 -14.24 0.50
CA ILE A 41 -10.64 -15.32 0.75
C ILE A 41 -11.01 -15.35 2.24
N PRO A 42 -12.31 -15.27 2.58
CA PRO A 42 -12.76 -15.49 3.95
C PRO A 42 -12.28 -16.83 4.49
N ARG A 43 -11.69 -16.84 5.68
CA ARG A 43 -11.28 -18.09 6.32
C ARG A 43 -12.50 -18.95 6.58
N LYS A 44 -12.43 -20.23 6.24
CA LYS A 44 -13.46 -21.22 6.57
C LYS A 44 -13.49 -21.37 8.09
N VAL A 45 -14.47 -20.74 8.73
CA VAL A 45 -14.72 -20.87 10.17
C VAL A 45 -15.64 -22.05 10.43
N LYS A 46 -15.53 -22.65 11.61
CA LYS A 46 -16.49 -23.68 12.06
C LYS A 46 -17.88 -23.04 12.16
N ALA A 47 -18.93 -23.83 11.91
CA ALA A 47 -20.29 -23.38 12.16
C ALA A 47 -20.41 -22.94 13.62
N PHE A 48 -21.08 -21.81 13.85
CA PHE A 48 -21.37 -21.35 15.20
C PHE A 48 -22.14 -22.43 15.96
N GLN A 49 -21.63 -22.81 17.13
CA GLN A 49 -22.32 -23.69 18.07
C GLN A 49 -22.69 -22.82 19.26
N PRO A 50 -23.98 -22.54 19.49
CA PRO A 50 -24.41 -21.83 20.69
C PRO A 50 -23.93 -22.58 21.93
N MET A 51 -23.21 -21.90 22.83
CA MET A 51 -22.84 -22.48 24.12
C MET A 51 -24.10 -22.73 24.94
N LYS A 52 -24.12 -23.84 25.67
CA LYS A 52 -25.22 -24.13 26.59
C LYS A 52 -25.09 -23.24 27.82
N ARG A 53 -26.22 -22.91 28.44
CA ARG A 53 -26.25 -22.00 29.60
C ARG A 53 -25.46 -22.56 30.78
N GLU A 54 -25.47 -23.87 30.95
CA GLU A 54 -24.73 -24.56 32.02
C GLU A 54 -23.21 -24.39 31.87
N GLU A 55 -22.69 -24.37 30.62
CA GLU A 55 -21.26 -24.21 30.31
C GLU A 55 -20.72 -22.80 30.60
N ILE A 56 -21.60 -21.81 30.83
CA ILE A 56 -21.22 -20.41 31.08
C ILE A 56 -20.92 -20.17 32.57
N TYR A 57 -21.50 -20.97 33.48
CA TYR A 57 -21.48 -20.70 34.92
C TYR A 57 -20.62 -21.68 35.73
N GLU A 58 -20.03 -22.71 35.10
CA GLU A 58 -19.16 -23.70 35.77
C GLU A 58 -17.66 -23.50 35.50
N GLY A 59 -17.25 -22.29 35.06
CA GLY A 59 -15.86 -21.91 34.77
C GLY A 59 -15.19 -21.08 35.86
#